data_AF-A0A4Q3BZF3-F1
#
_entry.id   AF-A0A4Q3BZF3-F1
#
_cell.length_a   1.000
_cell.length_b   1.000
_cell.length_c   1.000
_cell.angle_alpha   90.00
_cell.angle_beta   90.00
_cell.angle_gamma   90.00
#
_symmetry.space_group_name_H-M   'P 1'
#
loop_
_entity.id
_entity.type
_entity.pdbx_description
1 polymer ?
#
loop_
_entity_poly.entity_id
_entity_poly.type
_entity_poly.pdbx_seq_one_letter_code
_entity_poly.pdbx_strand_id
1 'polypeptide(L)'
;MISDDSLQKLADKFAEKINQVTGIYIDTDDIKVLPKRKELYIKAWDCNLARIRYQSLNPTTLEQQIAEKVLTNPKQLRTKIIKCKVYHLTQYVPHWEKDIKHSLLQQNISTTFVDSLEFRIIDFGYRYKQFTPVEEPHYDYPYIAIKIHNQRDFDFSFPINVYDVVDPIDIEYLKHNLFIAILEKTLPSGKDLQEL
;
A
#
# COMPACT_ATOMS: atom_id res chain seq x y z
N MET A 1 -11.86 -6.02 36.14
CA MET A 1 -10.98 -5.34 35.16
C MET A 1 -10.68 -6.34 34.06
N ILE A 2 -10.68 -5.94 32.79
CA ILE A 2 -10.09 -6.77 31.72
C ILE A 2 -8.57 -6.76 31.95
N SER A 3 -7.91 -7.92 31.89
CA SER A 3 -6.45 -8.00 31.92
C SER A 3 -5.84 -7.49 30.62
N ASP A 4 -4.61 -6.99 30.67
CA ASP A 4 -3.90 -6.55 29.46
C ASP A 4 -3.77 -7.70 28.44
N ASP A 5 -3.54 -8.94 28.89
CA ASP A 5 -3.57 -10.14 28.05
C ASP A 5 -4.89 -10.37 27.31
N SER A 6 -6.03 -10.05 27.93
CA SER A 6 -7.34 -10.23 27.29
C SER A 6 -7.62 -9.13 26.27
N LEU A 7 -7.01 -7.95 26.45
CA LEU A 7 -7.09 -6.84 25.49
C LEU A 7 -6.20 -7.11 24.28
N GLN A 8 -5.00 -7.66 24.50
CA GLN A 8 -4.10 -8.03 23.43
C GLN A 8 -4.70 -9.12 22.54
N LYS A 9 -5.20 -10.22 23.14
CA LYS A 9 -5.88 -11.29 22.39
C LYS A 9 -7.06 -10.80 21.55
N LEU A 10 -7.74 -9.76 22.03
CA LEU A 10 -8.83 -9.14 21.30
C LEU A 10 -8.31 -8.32 20.11
N ALA A 11 -7.25 -7.52 20.31
CA ALA A 11 -6.57 -6.82 19.22
C ALA A 11 -6.09 -7.80 18.14
N ASP A 12 -5.45 -8.90 18.54
CA ASP A 12 -4.92 -9.92 17.62
C ASP A 12 -6.03 -10.53 16.75
N LYS A 13 -7.15 -10.92 17.37
CA LYS A 13 -8.31 -11.46 16.64
C LYS A 13 -8.91 -10.45 15.67
N PHE A 14 -8.91 -9.16 15.99
CA PHE A 14 -9.42 -8.15 15.08
C PHE A 14 -8.49 -7.87 13.92
N ALA A 15 -7.17 -7.85 14.17
CA ALA A 15 -6.18 -7.76 13.12
C ALA A 15 -6.39 -8.92 12.13
N GLU A 16 -6.50 -10.15 12.64
CA GLU A 16 -6.80 -11.33 11.85
C GLU A 16 -8.10 -11.17 11.05
N LYS A 17 -9.19 -10.69 11.67
CA LYS A 17 -10.48 -10.56 11.00
C LYS A 17 -10.46 -9.49 9.90
N ILE A 18 -9.78 -8.36 10.12
CA ILE A 18 -9.62 -7.32 9.10
C ILE A 18 -8.76 -7.86 7.94
N ASN A 19 -7.71 -8.62 8.24
CA ASN A 19 -6.85 -9.26 7.23
C ASN A 19 -7.68 -10.22 6.37
N GLN A 20 -8.49 -11.08 6.98
CA GLN A 20 -9.38 -12.02 6.29
C GLN A 20 -10.39 -11.31 5.38
N VAL A 21 -11.00 -10.22 5.87
CA VAL A 21 -12.09 -9.53 5.15
C VAL A 21 -11.59 -8.60 4.06
N THR A 22 -10.42 -7.96 4.26
CA THR A 22 -9.91 -6.93 3.35
C THR A 22 -8.79 -7.43 2.45
N GLY A 23 -8.15 -8.55 2.81
CA GLY A 23 -6.95 -9.08 2.18
C GLY A 23 -5.68 -8.29 2.48
N ILE A 24 -5.76 -7.20 3.25
CA ILE A 24 -4.62 -6.34 3.60
C ILE A 24 -4.19 -6.68 5.01
N TYR A 25 -2.91 -7.00 5.18
CA TYR A 25 -2.34 -7.25 6.50
C TYR A 25 -2.26 -5.96 7.32
N ILE A 26 -2.81 -6.00 8.52
CA ILE A 26 -2.59 -5.07 9.62
C ILE A 26 -2.07 -5.87 10.83
N ASP A 27 -1.24 -5.24 11.65
CA ASP A 27 -0.69 -5.85 12.85
C ASP A 27 -1.54 -5.49 14.08
N THR A 28 -1.32 -6.23 15.15
CA THR A 28 -1.87 -6.06 16.50
C THR A 28 -1.51 -4.68 17.08
N ASP A 29 -0.31 -4.17 16.80
CA ASP A 29 0.15 -2.83 17.17
C ASP A 29 -0.65 -1.70 16.49
N ASP A 30 -1.31 -2.01 15.37
CA ASP A 30 -2.21 -1.09 14.68
C ASP A 30 -3.56 -0.97 15.43
N ILE A 31 -3.89 -1.84 16.39
CA ILE A 31 -5.17 -1.84 17.10
C ILE A 31 -4.99 -1.44 18.57
N LYS A 32 -5.49 -0.26 18.94
CA LYS A 32 -5.41 0.27 20.30
C LYS A 32 -6.75 0.24 21.03
N VAL A 33 -6.86 -0.61 22.05
CA VAL A 33 -8.01 -0.62 22.96
C VAL A 33 -7.79 0.36 24.12
N LEU A 34 -8.78 1.21 24.44
CA LEU A 34 -8.73 2.14 25.58
C LEU A 34 -9.85 1.82 26.61
N PRO A 35 -9.61 0.89 27.56
CA PRO A 35 -10.60 0.40 28.53
C PRO A 35 -11.29 1.51 29.33
N LYS A 36 -10.51 2.47 29.84
CA LYS A 36 -11.00 3.54 30.72
C LYS A 36 -12.01 4.48 30.06
N ARG A 37 -11.98 4.59 28.73
CA ARG A 37 -12.88 5.47 27.95
C ARG A 37 -14.05 4.74 27.32
N LYS A 38 -14.15 3.41 27.51
CA LYS A 38 -15.06 2.53 26.75
C LYS A 38 -14.93 2.73 25.23
N GLU A 39 -13.70 2.96 24.76
CA GLU A 39 -13.41 3.25 23.37
C GLU A 39 -12.34 2.30 22.80
N LEU A 40 -12.53 1.92 21.54
CA LEU A 40 -11.56 1.22 20.72
C LEU A 40 -11.12 2.17 19.60
N TYR A 41 -9.80 2.26 19.38
CA TYR A 41 -9.21 2.92 18.23
C TYR A 41 -8.55 1.86 17.37
N ILE A 42 -9.02 1.74 16.13
CA ILE A 42 -8.32 0.95 15.12
C ILE A 42 -7.51 1.95 14.33
N LYS A 43 -6.20 1.83 14.41
CA LYS A 43 -5.26 2.56 13.57
C LYS A 43 -4.72 1.62 12.49
N ALA A 44 -4.02 2.18 11.51
CA ALA A 44 -3.09 1.46 10.65
C ALA A 44 -2.09 2.47 10.09
N TRP A 45 -0.79 2.27 10.33
CA TRP A 45 0.28 3.19 9.89
C TRP A 45 -0.06 4.67 10.16
N ASP A 46 -0.31 5.01 11.44
CA ASP A 46 -0.69 6.33 11.98
C ASP A 46 -2.07 6.90 11.60
N CYS A 47 -2.78 6.32 10.65
CA CYS A 47 -4.16 6.71 10.36
C CYS A 47 -5.15 6.16 11.38
N ASN A 48 -6.17 6.94 11.76
CA ASN A 48 -7.34 6.41 12.47
C ASN A 48 -8.32 5.76 11.47
N LEU A 49 -8.41 4.44 11.46
CA LEU A 49 -9.36 3.70 10.63
C LEU A 49 -10.78 3.76 11.22
N ALA A 50 -10.90 3.57 12.53
CA ALA A 50 -12.16 3.59 13.25
C ALA A 50 -11.99 4.00 14.71
N ARG A 51 -13.04 4.65 15.25
CA ARG A 51 -13.22 4.89 16.68
C ARG A 51 -14.57 4.35 17.09
N ILE A 52 -14.60 3.39 18.01
CA ILE A 52 -15.80 2.68 18.40
C ILE A 52 -16.02 2.85 19.90
N ARG A 53 -17.17 3.39 20.27
CA ARG A 53 -17.67 3.30 21.64
C ARG A 53 -18.40 1.98 21.83
N TYR A 54 -18.07 1.28 22.92
CA TYR A 54 -18.67 -0.01 23.28
C TYR A 54 -19.40 0.05 24.61
N GLN A 55 -20.40 -0.82 24.75
CA GLN A 55 -21.31 -0.83 25.91
C GLN A 55 -20.85 -1.78 27.02
N SER A 56 -20.12 -2.84 26.66
CA SER A 56 -19.68 -3.91 27.57
C SER A 56 -18.18 -4.16 27.43
N LEU A 57 -17.54 -4.56 28.53
CA LEU A 57 -16.14 -5.02 28.59
C LEU A 57 -16.04 -6.55 28.49
N ASN A 58 -17.12 -7.24 28.11
CA ASN A 58 -17.08 -8.67 27.80
C ASN A 58 -16.43 -8.87 26.41
N PRO A 59 -15.36 -9.68 26.27
CA PRO A 59 -14.66 -9.89 25.00
C PRO A 59 -15.56 -10.34 23.85
N THR A 60 -16.48 -11.29 24.08
CA THR A 60 -17.39 -11.81 23.05
C THR A 60 -18.37 -10.74 22.58
N THR A 61 -18.93 -9.95 23.49
CA THR A 61 -19.84 -8.85 23.14
C THR A 61 -19.09 -7.72 22.43
N LEU A 62 -17.85 -7.45 22.84
CA LEU A 62 -17.00 -6.43 22.23
C LEU A 62 -16.61 -6.82 20.80
N GLU A 63 -16.27 -8.10 20.59
CA GLU A 63 -16.05 -8.71 19.27
C GLU A 63 -17.23 -8.45 18.31
N GLN A 64 -18.45 -8.77 18.75
CA GLN A 64 -19.67 -8.57 17.97
C GLN A 64 -19.90 -7.08 17.64
N GLN A 65 -19.84 -6.19 18.64
CA GLN A 65 -20.07 -4.75 18.44
C GLN A 65 -19.07 -4.11 17.47
N ILE A 66 -17.84 -4.60 17.44
CA ILE A 66 -16.78 -4.08 16.57
C ILE A 66 -16.94 -4.65 15.15
N ALA A 67 -17.21 -5.95 15.03
CA ALA A 67 -17.52 -6.57 13.74
C ALA A 67 -18.70 -5.85 13.06
N GLU A 68 -19.79 -5.59 13.79
CA GLU A 68 -20.96 -4.85 13.31
C GLU A 68 -20.69 -3.36 12.98
N LYS A 69 -19.62 -2.75 13.48
CA LYS A 69 -19.32 -1.34 13.18
C LYS A 69 -18.26 -1.17 12.11
N VAL A 70 -17.29 -2.07 12.04
CA VAL A 70 -16.10 -1.95 11.18
C VAL A 70 -16.27 -2.77 9.91
N LEU A 71 -16.82 -3.97 10.03
CA LEU A 71 -16.95 -4.94 8.93
C LEU A 71 -18.28 -4.80 8.19
N THR A 72 -19.16 -3.89 8.61
CA THR A 72 -20.43 -3.60 7.90
C THR A 72 -20.21 -2.93 6.54
N ASN A 73 -19.04 -2.33 6.31
CA ASN A 73 -18.66 -1.86 4.98
C ASN A 73 -17.20 -2.21 4.64
N PRO A 74 -16.94 -3.48 4.26
CA PRO A 74 -15.59 -3.97 3.96
C PRO A 74 -14.90 -3.18 2.86
N LYS A 75 -15.64 -2.71 1.86
CA LYS A 75 -15.09 -1.91 0.75
C LYS A 75 -14.56 -0.57 1.24
N GLN A 76 -15.35 0.17 2.02
CA GLN A 76 -14.91 1.45 2.59
C GLN A 76 -13.72 1.27 3.53
N LEU A 77 -13.71 0.20 4.33
CA LEU A 77 -12.58 -0.14 5.19
C LEU A 77 -11.32 -0.41 4.35
N ARG A 78 -11.41 -1.25 3.33
CA ARG A 78 -10.31 -1.55 2.40
C ARG A 78 -9.76 -0.28 1.75
N THR A 79 -10.62 0.61 1.23
CA THR A 79 -10.18 1.89 0.65
C THR A 79 -9.48 2.79 1.66
N LYS A 80 -9.95 2.85 2.92
CA LYS A 80 -9.26 3.62 3.98
C LYS A 80 -7.88 3.06 4.29
N ILE A 81 -7.77 1.74 4.45
CA ILE A 81 -6.49 1.06 4.71
C ILE A 81 -5.50 1.33 3.57
N ILE A 82 -5.93 1.19 2.32
CA ILE A 82 -5.12 1.49 1.14
C ILE A 82 -4.61 2.94 1.16
N LYS A 83 -5.49 3.91 1.40
CA LYS A 83 -5.10 5.33 1.46
C LYS A 83 -4.02 5.59 2.52
N CYS A 84 -4.12 4.92 3.66
CA CYS A 84 -3.15 5.03 4.74
C CYS A 84 -1.82 4.39 4.40
N LYS A 85 -1.85 3.21 3.77
CA LYS A 85 -0.63 2.57 3.26
C LYS A 85 0.05 3.44 2.20
N VAL A 86 -0.70 4.01 1.24
CA VAL A 86 -0.16 4.94 0.23
C VAL A 86 0.47 6.18 0.87
N TYR A 87 -0.23 6.79 1.84
CA TYR A 87 0.31 7.94 2.57
C TYR A 87 1.62 7.61 3.27
N HIS A 88 1.69 6.45 3.94
CA HIS A 88 2.92 5.98 4.58
C HIS A 88 4.04 5.72 3.57
N LEU A 89 3.75 5.01 2.46
CA LEU A 89 4.73 4.75 1.40
C LEU A 89 5.25 6.04 0.75
N THR A 90 4.42 7.08 0.65
CA THR A 90 4.82 8.38 0.08
C THR A 90 5.99 9.01 0.87
N GLN A 91 6.12 8.70 2.16
CA GLN A 91 7.22 9.18 2.99
C GLN A 91 8.57 8.56 2.60
N TYR A 92 8.57 7.39 1.96
CA TYR A 92 9.79 6.71 1.50
C TYR A 92 10.23 7.15 0.11
N VAL A 93 9.36 7.80 -0.67
CA VAL A 93 9.64 8.24 -2.05
C VAL A 93 10.93 9.05 -2.17
N PRO A 94 11.24 10.03 -1.30
CA PRO A 94 12.49 10.78 -1.40
C PRO A 94 13.75 9.89 -1.27
N HIS A 95 13.66 8.83 -0.47
CA HIS A 95 14.76 7.88 -0.30
C HIS A 95 14.95 7.02 -1.56
N TRP A 96 13.85 6.50 -2.11
CA TRP A 96 13.89 5.74 -3.37
C TRP A 96 14.36 6.61 -4.53
N GLU A 97 13.86 7.83 -4.65
CA GLU A 97 14.29 8.79 -5.67
C GLU A 97 15.80 9.00 -5.62
N LYS A 98 16.34 9.26 -4.42
CA LYS A 98 17.79 9.47 -4.24
C LYS A 98 18.60 8.25 -4.67
N ASP A 99 18.21 7.06 -4.24
CA ASP A 99 18.89 5.80 -4.54
C ASP A 99 18.83 5.46 -6.04
N ILE A 100 17.66 5.58 -6.65
CA ILE A 100 17.45 5.34 -8.08
C ILE A 100 18.24 6.35 -8.93
N LYS A 101 18.16 7.65 -8.61
CA LYS A 101 18.93 8.67 -9.32
C LYS A 101 20.44 8.41 -9.23
N HIS A 102 20.93 7.99 -8.05
CA HIS A 102 22.33 7.61 -7.88
C HIS A 102 22.72 6.42 -8.77
N SER A 103 21.91 5.37 -8.80
CA SER A 103 22.13 4.17 -9.62
C SER A 103 22.17 4.48 -11.12
N LEU A 104 21.23 5.30 -11.61
CA LEU A 104 21.20 5.70 -13.03
C LEU A 104 22.45 6.52 -13.44
N LEU A 105 22.96 7.37 -12.55
CA LEU A 105 24.21 8.12 -12.81
C LEU A 105 25.42 7.20 -12.88
N GLN A 106 25.50 6.17 -12.03
CA GLN A 106 26.57 5.15 -12.11
C GLN A 106 26.53 4.36 -13.43
N GLN A 107 25.35 4.24 -14.04
CA GLN A 107 25.13 3.60 -15.33
C GLN A 107 25.32 4.57 -16.52
N ASN A 108 25.94 5.74 -16.29
CA ASN A 108 26.23 6.76 -17.30
C ASN A 108 24.99 7.38 -17.98
N ILE A 109 23.82 7.33 -17.36
CA ILE A 109 22.66 8.10 -17.82
C ILE A 109 22.94 9.59 -17.60
N SER A 110 22.60 10.42 -18.58
CA SER A 110 22.85 11.87 -18.54
C SER A 110 22.27 12.53 -17.28
N THR A 111 23.09 13.32 -16.58
CA THR A 111 22.68 14.08 -15.39
C THR A 111 21.44 14.94 -15.65
N THR A 112 21.40 15.64 -16.78
CA THR A 112 20.23 16.46 -17.17
C THR A 112 18.94 15.63 -17.28
N PHE A 113 19.04 14.38 -17.74
CA PHE A 113 17.89 13.48 -17.80
C PHE A 113 17.49 13.01 -16.40
N VAL A 114 18.46 12.53 -15.61
CA VAL A 114 18.23 12.01 -14.25
C VAL A 114 17.61 13.08 -13.34
N ASP A 115 18.13 14.31 -13.38
CA ASP A 115 17.64 15.43 -12.56
C ASP A 115 16.20 15.81 -12.91
N SER A 116 15.79 15.59 -14.16
CA SER A 116 14.42 15.87 -14.62
C SER A 116 13.38 14.81 -14.23
N LEU A 117 13.81 13.68 -13.65
CA LEU A 117 12.90 12.63 -13.21
C LEU A 117 12.14 13.04 -11.95
N GLU A 118 10.82 12.97 -12.02
CA GLU A 118 9.87 13.18 -10.94
C GLU A 118 9.25 11.84 -10.51
N PHE A 119 9.14 11.64 -9.20
CA PHE A 119 8.68 10.41 -8.58
C PHE A 119 7.40 10.66 -7.80
N ARG A 120 6.37 9.83 -8.03
CA ARG A 120 5.10 9.91 -7.29
C ARG A 120 4.42 8.57 -7.18
N ILE A 121 3.72 8.33 -6.07
CA ILE A 121 2.81 7.19 -5.95
C ILE A 121 1.46 7.59 -6.54
N ILE A 122 0.92 6.76 -7.43
CA ILE A 122 -0.39 6.96 -8.05
C ILE A 122 -1.28 5.76 -7.74
N ASP A 123 -2.50 6.06 -7.34
CA ASP A 123 -3.61 5.11 -7.30
C ASP A 123 -4.38 5.20 -8.61
N PHE A 124 -4.27 4.18 -9.46
CA PHE A 124 -5.03 4.06 -10.70
C PHE A 124 -6.42 3.44 -10.47
N GLY A 125 -6.83 3.25 -9.21
CA GLY A 125 -8.07 2.63 -8.83
C GLY A 125 -8.05 1.12 -9.02
N TYR A 126 -9.23 0.53 -9.16
CA TYR A 126 -9.40 -0.91 -9.29
C TYR A 126 -9.49 -1.28 -10.76
N ARG A 127 -8.69 -2.28 -11.20
CA ARG A 127 -8.93 -2.88 -12.52
C ARG A 127 -10.26 -3.63 -12.46
N TYR A 128 -11.12 -3.40 -13.44
CA TYR A 128 -12.23 -4.31 -13.69
C TYR A 128 -11.64 -5.55 -14.36
N LYS A 129 -11.83 -6.74 -13.78
CA LYS A 129 -11.56 -7.97 -14.53
C LYS A 129 -12.53 -8.04 -15.70
N GLN A 130 -12.02 -7.88 -16.92
CA GLN A 130 -12.72 -8.40 -18.08
C GLN A 130 -12.78 -9.92 -17.92
N PHE A 131 -13.97 -10.52 -18.09
CA PHE A 131 -14.24 -11.96 -18.03
C PHE A 131 -14.43 -12.64 -16.65
N THR A 132 -15.08 -11.97 -15.68
CA THR A 132 -15.61 -12.68 -14.48
C THR A 132 -17.14 -12.70 -14.51
N PRO A 133 -17.82 -13.84 -14.21
CA PRO A 133 -19.28 -13.92 -14.16
C PRO A 133 -19.87 -12.93 -13.16
N VAL A 134 -21.07 -12.42 -13.47
CA VAL A 134 -21.71 -11.20 -12.94
C VAL A 134 -22.10 -11.27 -11.44
N GLU A 135 -21.87 -12.38 -10.74
CA GLU A 135 -22.52 -12.61 -9.44
C GLU A 135 -21.80 -12.03 -8.21
N GLU A 136 -20.53 -11.64 -8.30
CA GLU A 136 -19.91 -10.80 -7.26
C GLU A 136 -18.95 -9.78 -7.93
N PRO A 137 -18.99 -8.49 -7.56
CA PRO A 137 -17.96 -7.55 -8.00
C PRO A 137 -16.64 -7.95 -7.33
N HIS A 138 -15.89 -8.85 -7.98
CA HIS A 138 -14.50 -9.08 -7.70
C HIS A 138 -13.76 -7.80 -8.10
N TYR A 139 -13.63 -6.87 -7.17
CA TYR A 139 -12.65 -5.80 -7.30
C TYR A 139 -11.30 -6.48 -7.38
N ASP A 140 -10.64 -6.38 -8.52
CA ASP A 140 -9.23 -6.75 -8.64
C ASP A 140 -8.40 -5.93 -7.64
N TYR A 141 -7.12 -6.23 -7.49
CA TYR A 141 -6.27 -5.44 -6.62
C TYR A 141 -6.17 -3.98 -7.13
N PRO A 142 -6.22 -2.96 -6.26
CA PRO A 142 -5.96 -1.57 -6.61
C PRO A 142 -4.61 -1.52 -7.31
N TYR A 143 -4.58 -0.93 -8.50
CA TYR A 143 -3.34 -0.74 -9.23
C TYR A 143 -2.67 0.51 -8.68
N ILE A 144 -1.84 0.32 -7.67
CA ILE A 144 -0.99 1.38 -7.11
C ILE A 144 0.39 1.19 -7.68
N ALA A 145 1.02 2.27 -8.10
CA ALA A 145 2.34 2.23 -8.72
C ALA A 145 3.15 3.45 -8.29
N ILE A 146 4.48 3.29 -8.31
CA ILE A 146 5.37 4.42 -8.40
C ILE A 146 5.47 4.81 -9.87
N LYS A 147 5.11 6.06 -10.17
CA LYS A 147 5.29 6.67 -11.48
C LYS A 147 6.55 7.52 -11.45
N ILE A 148 7.42 7.27 -12.43
CA ILE A 148 8.66 7.98 -12.69
C ILE A 148 8.52 8.60 -14.07
N HIS A 149 8.57 9.93 -14.16
CA HIS A 149 8.36 10.62 -15.42
C HIS A 149 9.25 11.86 -15.55
N ASN A 150 9.36 12.40 -16.76
CA ASN A 150 9.97 13.72 -16.99
C ASN A 150 9.18 14.53 -18.02
N GLN A 151 9.57 15.79 -18.22
CA GLN A 151 8.96 16.71 -19.18
C GLN A 151 9.28 16.38 -20.66
N ARG A 152 10.12 15.36 -20.93
CA ARG A 152 10.54 14.94 -22.28
C ARG A 152 9.80 13.66 -22.72
N ASP A 153 8.55 13.49 -22.29
CA ASP A 153 7.68 12.36 -22.61
C ASP A 153 8.21 10.97 -22.17
N PHE A 154 9.04 10.92 -21.12
CA PHE A 154 9.32 9.68 -20.43
C PHE A 154 8.24 9.42 -19.37
N ASP A 155 7.60 8.25 -19.45
CA ASP A 155 6.59 7.80 -18.50
C ASP A 155 6.83 6.31 -18.20
N PHE A 156 7.21 6.03 -16.97
CA PHE A 156 7.42 4.68 -16.46
C PHE A 156 6.60 4.50 -15.20
N SER A 157 5.90 3.38 -15.09
CA SER A 157 5.11 3.04 -13.91
C SER A 157 5.46 1.63 -13.47
N PHE A 158 5.77 1.49 -12.18
CA PHE A 158 6.12 0.20 -11.59
C PHE A 158 5.15 -0.15 -10.46
N PRO A 159 4.52 -1.34 -10.49
CA PRO A 159 3.50 -1.71 -9.52
C PRO A 159 4.05 -1.78 -8.09
N ILE A 160 3.23 -1.37 -7.14
CA ILE A 160 3.47 -1.50 -5.70
C ILE A 160 2.47 -2.52 -5.16
N ASN A 161 2.99 -3.55 -4.49
CA ASN A 161 2.15 -4.49 -3.77
C ASN A 161 1.81 -3.93 -2.39
N VAL A 162 0.74 -3.14 -2.29
CA VAL A 162 0.29 -2.58 -1.01
C VAL A 162 -0.24 -3.63 -0.02
N TYR A 163 -0.38 -4.88 -0.46
CA TYR A 163 -0.77 -6.02 0.36
C TYR A 163 0.43 -6.72 0.98
N ASP A 164 1.63 -6.50 0.44
CA ASP A 164 2.86 -7.00 1.04
C ASP A 164 3.29 -6.13 2.22
N VAL A 165 3.73 -6.82 3.27
CA VAL A 165 4.15 -6.23 4.54
C VAL A 165 5.65 -6.09 4.58
N VAL A 166 6.36 -7.01 3.92
CA VAL A 166 7.81 -7.13 4.02
C VAL A 166 8.44 -6.21 2.99
N ASP A 167 8.14 -6.41 1.71
CA ASP A 167 8.70 -5.62 0.62
C ASP A 167 7.57 -5.21 -0.35
N PRO A 168 6.88 -4.07 -0.07
CA PRO A 168 5.79 -3.59 -0.93
C PRO A 168 6.29 -3.19 -2.32
N ILE A 169 7.61 -3.06 -2.48
CA ILE A 169 8.28 -2.77 -3.74
C ILE A 169 9.66 -3.42 -3.75
N ASP A 170 9.97 -4.15 -4.82
CA ASP A 170 11.33 -4.61 -5.09
C ASP A 170 12.10 -3.48 -5.77
N ILE A 171 12.91 -2.76 -5.00
CA ILE A 171 13.65 -1.59 -5.47
C ILE A 171 14.72 -1.98 -6.51
N GLU A 172 15.36 -3.13 -6.37
CA GLU A 172 16.39 -3.56 -7.32
C GLU A 172 15.74 -3.97 -8.65
N TYR A 173 14.62 -4.68 -8.60
CA TYR A 173 13.86 -4.99 -9.80
C TYR A 173 13.30 -3.73 -10.47
N LEU A 174 12.84 -2.74 -9.69
CA LEU A 174 12.45 -1.44 -10.22
C LEU A 174 13.61 -0.76 -10.94
N LYS A 175 14.79 -0.65 -10.30
CA LYS A 175 15.99 -0.02 -10.90
C LYS A 175 16.33 -0.67 -12.23
N HIS A 176 16.32 -2.01 -12.27
CA HIS A 176 16.60 -2.77 -13.48
C HIS A 176 15.60 -2.45 -14.62
N ASN A 177 14.29 -2.50 -14.35
CA ASN A 177 13.27 -2.22 -15.36
C ASN A 177 13.26 -0.76 -15.81
N LEU A 178 13.52 0.17 -14.89
CA LEU A 178 13.63 1.59 -15.20
C LEU A 178 14.81 1.85 -16.14
N PHE A 179 15.96 1.24 -15.88
CA PHE A 179 17.13 1.37 -16.73
C PHE A 179 16.85 0.87 -18.15
N ILE A 180 16.24 -0.32 -18.29
CA ILE A 180 15.84 -0.86 -19.60
C ILE A 180 14.89 0.12 -20.31
N ALA A 181 13.86 0.61 -19.62
CA ALA A 181 12.90 1.55 -20.21
C ALA A 181 13.56 2.86 -20.68
N ILE A 182 14.55 3.35 -19.93
CA ILE A 182 15.34 4.53 -20.32
C ILE A 182 16.17 4.22 -21.57
N LEU A 183 16.82 3.06 -21.65
CA LEU A 183 17.57 2.64 -22.83
C LEU A 183 16.65 2.54 -24.06
N GLU A 184 15.51 1.87 -23.98
CA GLU A 184 14.56 1.77 -25.09
C GLU A 184 14.12 3.13 -25.64
N LYS A 185 13.97 4.12 -24.76
CA LYS A 185 13.58 5.48 -25.12
C LYS A 185 14.74 6.34 -25.63
N THR A 186 15.97 6.02 -25.28
CA THR A 186 17.17 6.80 -25.64
C THR A 186 18.00 6.17 -26.76
N LEU A 187 17.75 4.91 -27.10
CA LEU A 187 18.37 4.23 -28.22
C LEU A 187 17.90 4.85 -29.55
N PRO A 188 18.83 5.18 -30.46
CA PRO A 188 18.46 5.57 -31.82
C PRO A 188 17.76 4.39 -32.50
N SER A 189 16.66 4.68 -33.20
CA SER A 189 15.85 3.68 -33.91
C SER A 189 16.74 2.75 -34.76
N GLY A 190 16.84 1.47 -34.37
CA GLY A 190 17.59 0.44 -35.11
C GLY A 190 18.72 -0.26 -34.35
N LYS A 191 18.97 0.02 -33.06
CA LYS A 191 19.84 -0.82 -32.22
C LYS A 191 19.00 -1.71 -31.30
N ASP A 192 19.24 -3.01 -31.35
CA ASP A 192 18.60 -3.97 -30.45
C ASP A 192 19.21 -3.89 -29.05
N LEU A 193 18.36 -3.93 -28.02
CA LEU A 193 18.76 -4.03 -26.61
C LEU A 193 19.64 -5.25 -26.32
N GLN A 194 19.57 -6.29 -27.16
CA GLN A 194 20.35 -7.52 -27.03
C GLN A 194 21.82 -7.37 -27.46
N GLU A 195 22.20 -6.23 -28.06
CA GLU A 195 23.56 -5.93 -28.53
C GLU A 195 24.37 -5.05 -27.55
N LEU A 196 23.82 -4.75 -26.37
CA LEU A 196 24.42 -3.96 -25.28
C LEU A 196 24.63 -4.80 -24.02
#